data_AF-A0A3D4A822-F1
#
_entry.id   AF-A0A3D4A822-F1
#
_cell.length_a   1.000
_cell.length_b   1.000
_cell.length_c   1.000
_cell.angle_alpha   90.00
_cell.angle_beta   90.00
_cell.angle_gamma   90.00
#
_symmetry.space_group_name_H-M   'P 1'
#
loop_
_entity.id
_entity.type
_entity.pdbx_description
1 polymer ?
#
loop_
_entity_poly.entity_id
_entity_poly.type
_entity_poly.pdbx_seq_one_letter_code
_entity_poly.pdbx_strand_id
1 'polypeptide(L)'
;MTSKRATPKALARRLAWLLFATAFIAFAYFHQGGGWNQNARFAMVRAIVEEAGFSIDSYLIYARAKLDPSTELRRIRLRNAEYAEDGRTNVLIWKNAQGQPFPVNSTLEGRIQAVDALAKVIDIRISEKASAAVSVTDATEITQFQTKLPFSALETGNVVKVQCALDEVGRAVAKKITLIEGKEARDIALVNLRAVAASGDVAYYGDHFHPNKAPGTSFIALPAYWLIYHLEKILGANPDEWWTLTLNAWLTSVFSAGLLSALGIVVVYRLALAFSGGRARESLMTAQ
;
A
#
# COMPACT_ATOMS: atom_id res chain seq x y z
N MET A 1 43.12 -6.83 45.10
CA MET A 1 42.04 -5.92 44.64
C MET A 1 40.72 -6.68 44.67
N THR A 2 39.92 -6.52 45.74
CA THR A 2 38.63 -7.18 45.89
C THR A 2 37.58 -6.50 45.01
N SER A 3 37.15 -7.17 43.94
CA SER A 3 36.01 -6.77 43.12
C SER A 3 34.78 -6.61 44.01
N LYS A 4 34.29 -5.37 44.20
CA LYS A 4 33.05 -5.10 44.92
C LYS A 4 31.90 -5.77 44.15
N ARG A 5 31.39 -6.89 44.66
CA ARG A 5 30.18 -7.54 44.11
C ARG A 5 29.03 -6.53 44.11
N ALA A 6 28.39 -6.35 42.97
CA ALA A 6 27.24 -5.46 42.83
C ALA A 6 26.10 -5.95 43.74
N THR A 7 25.36 -5.01 44.35
CA THR A 7 24.16 -5.36 45.11
C THR A 7 23.10 -5.99 44.19
N PRO A 8 22.19 -6.85 44.70
CA PRO A 8 21.17 -7.51 43.87
C PRO A 8 20.35 -6.54 43.02
N LYS A 9 19.97 -5.38 43.58
CA LYS A 9 19.26 -4.31 42.85
C LYS A 9 20.12 -3.69 41.75
N ALA A 10 21.41 -3.45 42.02
CA ALA A 10 22.32 -2.91 41.01
C ALA A 10 22.58 -3.91 39.87
N LEU A 11 22.67 -5.20 40.19
CA LEU A 11 22.78 -6.27 39.20
C LEU A 11 21.53 -6.37 38.32
N ALA A 12 20.34 -6.37 38.91
CA ALA A 12 19.07 -6.41 38.17
C ALA A 12 18.94 -5.23 37.19
N ARG A 13 19.30 -4.02 37.64
CA ARG A 13 19.32 -2.83 36.77
C ARG A 13 20.32 -2.94 35.62
N ARG A 14 21.52 -3.47 35.88
CA ARG A 14 22.54 -3.69 34.84
C ARG A 14 22.05 -4.70 33.81
N LEU A 15 21.44 -5.81 34.25
CA LEU A 15 20.88 -6.83 33.37
C LEU A 15 19.73 -6.27 32.52
N ALA A 16 18.84 -5.47 33.10
CA ALA A 16 17.78 -4.79 32.34
C ALA A 16 18.35 -3.92 31.20
N TRP A 17 19.39 -3.13 31.48
CA TRP A 17 20.04 -2.31 30.44
C TRP A 17 20.78 -3.13 29.40
N LEU A 18 21.44 -4.23 29.79
CA LEU A 18 22.10 -5.12 28.86
C LEU A 18 21.08 -5.81 27.95
N LEU A 19 19.98 -6.33 28.50
CA LEU A 19 18.88 -6.92 27.72
C LEU A 19 18.28 -5.90 26.76
N PHE A 20 18.00 -4.68 27.24
CA PHE A 20 17.52 -3.60 26.40
C PHE A 20 18.49 -3.31 25.25
N ALA A 21 19.77 -3.05 25.56
CA ALA A 21 20.76 -2.68 24.56
C ALA A 21 20.99 -3.78 23.54
N THR A 22 21.12 -5.03 23.99
CA THR A 22 21.27 -6.19 23.10
C THR A 22 20.05 -6.34 22.19
N ALA A 23 18.83 -6.26 22.74
CA ALA A 23 17.61 -6.37 21.96
C ALA A 23 17.46 -5.20 20.98
N PHE A 24 17.68 -3.96 21.44
CA PHE A 24 17.57 -2.76 20.61
C PHE A 24 18.56 -2.79 19.44
N ILE A 25 19.83 -3.15 19.70
CA ILE A 25 20.84 -3.32 18.65
C ILE A 25 20.44 -4.45 17.69
N ALA A 26 19.93 -5.57 18.19
CA ALA A 26 19.47 -6.66 17.33
C ALA A 26 18.31 -6.22 16.42
N PHE A 27 17.29 -5.54 16.96
CA PHE A 27 16.18 -5.01 16.17
C PHE A 27 16.59 -3.91 15.19
N ALA A 28 17.61 -3.12 15.53
CA ALA A 28 18.17 -2.11 14.63
C ALA A 28 18.99 -2.71 13.50
N TYR A 29 19.77 -3.77 13.79
CA TYR A 29 20.66 -4.41 12.83
C TYR A 29 19.92 -5.35 11.89
N PHE A 30 19.06 -6.24 12.41
CA PHE A 30 18.28 -7.20 11.63
C PHE A 30 17.01 -6.56 11.04
N HIS A 31 17.21 -5.51 10.25
CA HIS A 31 16.14 -4.85 9.54
C HIS A 31 15.69 -5.71 8.34
N GLN A 32 14.39 -6.01 8.26
CA GLN A 32 13.85 -6.88 7.20
C GLN A 32 13.84 -6.24 5.80
N GLY A 33 14.21 -4.96 5.68
CA GLY A 33 14.24 -4.24 4.41
C GLY A 33 12.85 -3.93 3.84
N GLY A 34 12.82 -3.60 2.55
CA GLY A 34 11.63 -3.18 1.82
C GLY A 34 10.81 -4.34 1.27
N GLY A 35 9.94 -4.93 2.09
CA GLY A 35 8.88 -5.85 1.66
C GLY A 35 7.53 -5.14 1.53
N TRP A 36 6.56 -5.76 0.86
CA TRP A 36 5.24 -5.14 0.63
C TRP A 36 4.54 -4.71 1.91
N ASN A 37 4.63 -5.53 2.95
CA ASN A 37 3.97 -5.24 4.22
C ASN A 37 4.61 -4.03 4.92
N GLN A 38 5.94 -3.96 4.93
CA GLN A 38 6.68 -2.81 5.47
C GLN A 38 6.38 -1.55 4.65
N ASN A 39 6.42 -1.65 3.33
CA ASN A 39 6.21 -0.54 2.41
C ASN A 39 4.79 0.03 2.51
N ALA A 40 3.75 -0.81 2.58
CA ALA A 40 2.37 -0.33 2.74
C ALA A 40 2.18 0.41 4.07
N ARG A 41 2.69 -0.16 5.18
CA ARG A 41 2.58 0.49 6.49
C ARG A 41 3.32 1.81 6.54
N PHE A 42 4.54 1.85 5.98
CA PHE A 42 5.34 3.06 5.93
C PHE A 42 4.73 4.11 5.01
N ALA A 43 4.15 3.72 3.88
CA ALA A 43 3.38 4.60 3.01
C ALA A 43 2.21 5.28 3.75
N MET A 44 1.48 4.56 4.60
CA MET A 44 0.44 5.18 5.44
C MET A 44 1.01 6.14 6.48
N VAL A 45 2.14 5.79 7.11
CA VAL A 45 2.82 6.68 8.06
C VAL A 45 3.21 8.00 7.37
N ARG A 46 3.75 7.91 6.15
CA ARG A 46 4.08 9.07 5.32
C ARG A 46 2.84 9.87 4.93
N ALA A 47 1.77 9.21 4.49
CA ALA A 47 0.53 9.89 4.14
C ALA A 47 -0.05 10.72 5.30
N ILE A 48 -0.02 10.16 6.52
CA ILE A 48 -0.53 10.85 7.71
C ILE A 48 0.38 12.04 8.07
N VAL A 49 1.70 11.83 8.07
CA VAL A 49 2.66 12.86 8.51
C VAL A 49 2.86 13.96 7.48
N GLU A 50 2.96 13.63 6.20
CA GLU A 50 3.30 14.60 5.16
C GLU A 50 2.08 15.19 4.44
N GLU A 51 0.97 14.44 4.33
CA GLU A 51 -0.23 14.86 3.58
C GLU A 51 -1.48 15.00 4.47
N ALA A 52 -1.38 14.73 5.77
CA ALA A 52 -2.52 14.70 6.71
C ALA A 52 -3.67 13.79 6.23
N GLY A 53 -3.34 12.69 5.52
CA GLY A 53 -4.30 11.76 4.93
C GLY A 53 -4.04 10.31 5.27
N PHE A 54 -5.03 9.44 5.04
CA PHE A 54 -4.91 7.99 5.30
C PHE A 54 -4.74 7.16 4.02
N SER A 55 -4.97 7.76 2.84
CA SER A 55 -4.74 7.06 1.58
C SER A 55 -3.27 7.08 1.19
N ILE A 56 -2.81 6.00 0.57
CA ILE A 56 -1.41 5.83 0.15
C ILE A 56 -1.20 6.11 -1.34
N ASP A 57 -2.13 6.84 -1.96
CA ASP A 57 -2.16 7.08 -3.41
C ASP A 57 -0.92 7.79 -3.94
N SER A 58 -0.27 8.63 -3.12
CA SER A 58 0.97 9.33 -3.46
C SER A 58 2.24 8.49 -3.20
N TYR A 59 2.12 7.32 -2.56
CA TYR A 59 3.25 6.57 -2.01
C TYR A 59 3.37 5.15 -2.57
N LEU A 60 2.56 4.82 -3.58
CA LEU A 60 2.60 3.52 -4.23
C LEU A 60 3.51 3.50 -5.45
N ILE A 61 3.55 4.54 -6.28
CA ILE A 61 4.34 4.55 -7.51
C ILE A 61 5.36 5.67 -7.45
N TYR A 62 6.60 5.33 -7.77
CA TYR A 62 7.72 6.26 -7.87
C TYR A 62 8.36 6.11 -9.24
N ALA A 63 8.60 7.22 -9.91
CA ALA A 63 9.47 7.29 -11.08
C ALA A 63 10.79 7.96 -10.71
N ARG A 64 11.84 7.74 -11.51
CA ARG A 64 13.06 8.55 -11.37
C ARG A 64 12.76 9.97 -11.83
N ALA A 65 13.17 10.97 -11.04
CA ALA A 65 12.95 12.37 -11.39
C ALA A 65 13.85 12.84 -12.55
N LYS A 66 15.03 12.21 -12.72
CA LYS A 66 16.02 12.55 -13.75
C LYS A 66 16.60 11.29 -14.38
N LEU A 67 16.88 11.35 -15.67
CA LEU A 67 17.67 10.35 -16.39
C LEU A 67 19.14 10.62 -16.02
N ASP A 68 19.81 9.67 -15.34
CA ASP A 68 21.23 9.70 -14.90
C ASP A 68 21.52 10.39 -13.54
N PRO A 69 22.60 10.01 -12.82
CA PRO A 69 22.65 9.12 -11.63
C PRO A 69 21.91 9.64 -10.37
N SER A 70 20.92 10.50 -10.53
CA SER A 70 20.06 11.02 -9.47
C SER A 70 19.32 9.89 -8.77
N THR A 71 19.36 9.91 -7.45
CA THR A 71 18.58 9.06 -6.55
C THR A 71 17.24 9.70 -6.19
N GLU A 72 16.93 10.86 -6.75
CA GLU A 72 15.69 11.59 -6.55
C GLU A 72 14.50 10.87 -7.22
N LEU A 73 13.47 10.63 -6.43
CA LEU A 73 12.24 9.98 -6.82
C LEU A 73 11.14 11.03 -7.01
N ARG A 74 10.34 10.84 -8.06
CA ARG A 74 9.09 11.56 -8.29
C ARG A 74 7.94 10.66 -7.87
N ARG A 75 7.16 11.08 -6.88
CA ARG A 75 5.88 10.44 -6.54
C ARG A 75 4.91 10.57 -7.70
N ILE A 76 4.34 9.46 -8.14
CA ILE A 76 3.25 9.44 -9.10
C ILE A 76 1.96 9.25 -8.32
N ARG A 77 1.17 10.32 -8.23
CA ARG A 77 -0.09 10.32 -7.49
C ARG A 77 -1.15 9.56 -8.26
N LEU A 78 -1.70 8.53 -7.63
CA LEU A 78 -2.84 7.78 -8.14
C LEU A 78 -4.15 8.56 -7.89
N ARG A 79 -5.11 8.38 -8.80
CA ARG A 79 -6.50 8.80 -8.63
C ARG A 79 -7.41 7.74 -9.20
N ASN A 80 -8.30 7.18 -8.37
CA ASN A 80 -9.19 6.11 -8.79
C ASN A 80 -8.45 4.92 -9.46
N ALA A 81 -7.33 4.50 -8.87
CA ALA A 81 -6.41 3.50 -9.41
C ALA A 81 -5.84 3.77 -10.81
N GLU A 82 -5.87 5.03 -11.26
CA GLU A 82 -5.25 5.48 -12.50
C GLU A 82 -4.07 6.44 -12.20
N TYR A 83 -3.08 6.48 -13.10
CA TYR A 83 -2.07 7.53 -13.13
C TYR A 83 -1.73 7.92 -14.56
N ALA A 84 -1.35 9.17 -14.77
CA ALA A 84 -0.86 9.65 -16.06
C ALA A 84 0.67 9.61 -16.07
N GLU A 85 1.25 9.03 -17.11
CA GLU A 85 2.69 9.06 -17.37
C GLU A 85 2.92 9.12 -18.88
N ASP A 86 3.83 9.99 -19.32
CA ASP A 86 4.18 10.22 -20.73
C ASP A 86 2.98 10.48 -21.66
N GLY A 87 1.98 11.22 -21.16
CA GLY A 87 0.75 11.55 -21.90
C GLY A 87 -0.27 10.42 -22.00
N ARG A 88 0.03 9.25 -21.44
CA ARG A 88 -0.83 8.07 -21.44
C ARG A 88 -1.52 7.86 -20.09
N THR A 89 -2.76 7.38 -20.10
CA THR A 89 -3.45 6.96 -18.88
C THR A 89 -3.12 5.50 -18.58
N ASN A 90 -2.59 5.23 -17.40
CA ASN A 90 -2.30 3.88 -16.91
C ASN A 90 -3.34 3.51 -15.86
N VAL A 91 -4.09 2.43 -16.09
CA VAL A 91 -5.06 1.88 -15.15
C VAL A 91 -4.44 0.67 -14.48
N LEU A 92 -4.38 0.69 -13.14
CA LEU A 92 -3.85 -0.43 -12.38
C LEU A 92 -4.79 -1.62 -12.45
N ILE A 93 -4.22 -2.79 -12.72
CA ILE A 93 -4.92 -4.08 -12.70
C ILE A 93 -4.33 -4.98 -11.62
N TRP A 94 -5.19 -5.78 -11.01
CA TRP A 94 -4.81 -6.90 -10.16
C TRP A 94 -5.30 -8.22 -10.76
N LYS A 95 -4.95 -9.34 -10.13
CA LYS A 95 -5.52 -10.64 -10.49
C LYS A 95 -6.78 -10.87 -9.67
N ASN A 96 -7.88 -11.28 -10.33
CA ASN A 96 -9.08 -11.75 -9.65
C ASN A 96 -8.86 -13.13 -8.99
N ALA A 97 -9.91 -13.68 -8.36
CA ALA A 97 -9.85 -14.98 -7.70
C ALA A 97 -9.45 -16.13 -8.64
N GLN A 98 -9.79 -16.00 -9.93
CA GLN A 98 -9.45 -16.94 -11.00
C GLN A 98 -8.08 -16.65 -11.65
N GLY A 99 -7.32 -15.67 -11.13
CA GLY A 99 -5.98 -15.32 -11.61
C GLY A 99 -5.95 -14.41 -12.84
N GLN A 100 -7.11 -13.99 -13.35
CA GLN A 100 -7.24 -13.14 -14.54
C GLN A 100 -7.07 -11.65 -14.19
N PRO A 101 -6.44 -10.85 -15.07
CA PRO A 101 -6.30 -9.42 -14.84
C PRO A 101 -7.65 -8.70 -14.85
N PHE A 102 -7.86 -7.82 -13.87
CA PHE A 102 -9.05 -6.99 -13.79
C PHE A 102 -8.70 -5.59 -13.24
N PRO A 103 -9.29 -4.49 -13.77
CA PRO A 103 -9.04 -3.15 -13.27
C PRO A 103 -9.38 -3.01 -11.78
N VAL A 104 -8.48 -2.39 -11.02
CA VAL A 104 -8.67 -2.22 -9.57
C VAL A 104 -9.88 -1.33 -9.27
N ASN A 105 -10.07 -0.27 -10.07
CA ASN A 105 -11.22 0.63 -9.97
C ASN A 105 -12.52 0.06 -10.55
N SER A 106 -12.51 -1.22 -10.94
CA SER A 106 -13.67 -1.92 -11.51
C SER A 106 -14.33 -1.17 -12.67
N THR A 107 -13.51 -0.44 -13.44
CA THR A 107 -13.94 0.36 -14.57
C THR A 107 -13.22 -0.11 -15.81
N LEU A 108 -13.99 -0.47 -16.84
CA LEU A 108 -13.50 -0.74 -18.19
C LEU A 108 -13.90 0.43 -19.07
N GLU A 109 -12.98 0.95 -19.85
CA GLU A 109 -13.27 2.01 -20.80
C GLU A 109 -12.64 1.68 -22.13
N GLY A 110 -13.38 1.92 -23.21
CA GLY A 110 -12.92 1.57 -24.53
C GLY A 110 -14.02 1.63 -25.56
N ARG A 111 -13.74 1.04 -26.73
CA ARG A 111 -14.67 1.01 -27.86
C ARG A 111 -15.36 -0.35 -27.97
N ILE A 112 -16.67 -0.36 -28.15
CA ILE A 112 -17.42 -1.58 -28.44
C ILE A 112 -16.98 -2.14 -29.79
N GLN A 113 -16.55 -3.39 -29.83
CA GLN A 113 -16.17 -4.13 -31.03
C GLN A 113 -17.31 -5.01 -31.56
N ALA A 114 -18.09 -5.58 -30.64
CA ALA A 114 -19.21 -6.45 -30.96
C ALA A 114 -20.29 -6.34 -29.88
N VAL A 115 -21.53 -6.58 -30.29
CA VAL A 115 -22.70 -6.61 -29.42
C VAL A 115 -23.47 -7.88 -29.72
N ASP A 116 -23.60 -8.76 -28.74
CA ASP A 116 -24.48 -9.91 -28.79
C ASP A 116 -25.80 -9.55 -28.10
N ALA A 117 -26.83 -9.29 -28.91
CA ALA A 117 -28.14 -8.92 -28.40
C ALA A 117 -28.91 -10.06 -27.73
N LEU A 118 -28.64 -11.31 -28.12
CA LEU A 118 -29.29 -12.50 -27.57
C LEU A 118 -28.67 -12.87 -26.22
N ALA A 119 -27.35 -12.91 -26.14
CA ALA A 119 -26.63 -13.20 -24.91
C ALA A 119 -26.52 -11.99 -23.95
N LYS A 120 -26.90 -10.79 -24.44
CA LYS A 120 -26.72 -9.51 -23.73
C LYS A 120 -25.27 -9.29 -23.31
N VAL A 121 -24.34 -9.47 -24.24
CA VAL A 121 -22.90 -9.28 -24.01
C VAL A 121 -22.35 -8.22 -24.95
N ILE A 122 -21.46 -7.37 -24.45
CA ILE A 122 -20.69 -6.44 -25.26
C ILE A 122 -19.19 -6.75 -25.15
N ASP A 123 -18.49 -6.73 -26.27
CA ASP A 123 -17.03 -6.84 -26.31
C ASP A 123 -16.41 -5.45 -26.43
N ILE A 124 -15.57 -5.07 -25.48
CA ILE A 124 -14.95 -3.75 -25.40
C ILE A 124 -13.45 -3.89 -25.69
N ARG A 125 -12.96 -3.17 -26.71
CA ARG A 125 -11.52 -2.94 -26.91
C ARG A 125 -11.07 -1.83 -25.99
N ILE A 126 -10.27 -2.19 -24.99
CA ILE A 126 -9.72 -1.28 -23.97
C ILE A 126 -8.43 -0.64 -24.49
N SER A 127 -7.58 -1.45 -25.13
CA SER A 127 -6.33 -1.01 -25.76
C SER A 127 -6.03 -1.87 -26.99
N GLU A 128 -4.93 -1.60 -27.68
CA GLU A 128 -4.47 -2.45 -28.81
C GLU A 128 -4.24 -3.91 -28.41
N LYS A 129 -3.88 -4.17 -27.15
CA LYS A 129 -3.51 -5.50 -26.65
C LYS A 129 -4.54 -6.09 -25.69
N ALA A 130 -5.62 -5.38 -25.40
CA ALA A 130 -6.60 -5.78 -24.38
C ALA A 130 -8.04 -5.53 -24.83
N SER A 131 -8.86 -6.57 -24.70
CA SER A 131 -10.31 -6.51 -24.82
C SER A 131 -10.96 -7.26 -23.65
N ALA A 132 -12.23 -6.96 -23.40
CA ALA A 132 -13.02 -7.63 -22.38
C ALA A 132 -14.47 -7.81 -22.84
N ALA A 133 -15.00 -9.01 -22.63
CA ALA A 133 -16.42 -9.30 -22.73
C ALA A 133 -17.11 -8.88 -21.44
N VAL A 134 -18.22 -8.14 -21.55
CA VAL A 134 -19.01 -7.67 -20.42
C VAL A 134 -20.46 -8.04 -20.60
N SER A 135 -21.01 -8.78 -19.63
CA SER A 135 -22.43 -9.12 -19.57
C SER A 135 -23.26 -7.94 -19.11
N VAL A 136 -24.39 -7.71 -19.76
CA VAL A 136 -25.36 -6.68 -19.46
C VAL A 136 -26.64 -7.35 -18.96
N THR A 137 -27.18 -6.85 -17.86
CA THR A 137 -28.37 -7.41 -17.20
C THR A 137 -29.48 -6.37 -17.14
N ASP A 138 -30.69 -6.78 -16.75
CA ASP A 138 -31.80 -5.85 -16.58
C ASP A 138 -31.55 -4.81 -15.45
N ALA A 139 -30.64 -5.13 -14.53
CA ALA A 139 -30.20 -4.22 -13.48
C ALA A 139 -29.14 -3.21 -13.97
N THR A 140 -28.55 -3.40 -15.16
CA THR A 140 -27.53 -2.51 -15.67
C THR A 140 -28.13 -1.16 -16.08
N GLU A 141 -27.61 -0.09 -15.52
CA GLU A 141 -27.99 1.27 -15.91
C GLU A 141 -27.20 1.70 -17.15
N ILE A 142 -27.86 1.93 -18.28
CA ILE A 142 -27.21 2.44 -19.49
C ILE A 142 -27.60 3.91 -19.63
N THR A 143 -26.60 4.77 -19.78
CA THR A 143 -26.79 6.21 -19.80
C THR A 143 -25.94 6.89 -20.86
N GLN A 144 -26.45 8.01 -21.37
CA GLN A 144 -25.67 9.01 -22.07
C GLN A 144 -26.03 10.35 -21.46
N PHE A 145 -25.03 11.04 -20.90
CA PHE A 145 -25.23 12.19 -20.01
C PHE A 145 -26.15 11.83 -18.83
N GLN A 146 -27.36 12.42 -18.78
CA GLN A 146 -28.37 12.14 -17.75
C GLN A 146 -29.55 11.31 -18.27
N THR A 147 -29.51 10.90 -19.54
CA THR A 147 -30.59 10.15 -20.17
C THR A 147 -30.34 8.66 -20.04
N LYS A 148 -31.34 7.92 -19.51
CA LYS A 148 -31.32 6.45 -19.49
C LYS A 148 -31.63 5.91 -20.88
N LEU A 149 -30.83 4.95 -21.34
CA LEU A 149 -30.94 4.34 -22.65
C LEU A 149 -31.28 2.84 -22.55
N PRO A 150 -31.91 2.25 -23.57
CA PRO A 150 -32.09 0.81 -23.67
C PRO A 150 -30.78 0.12 -24.12
N PHE A 151 -30.70 -1.19 -23.95
CA PHE A 151 -29.59 -2.01 -24.46
C PHE A 151 -29.38 -1.84 -25.98
N SER A 152 -30.47 -1.64 -26.73
CA SER A 152 -30.41 -1.45 -28.19
C SER A 152 -29.69 -0.18 -28.62
N ALA A 153 -29.38 0.74 -27.69
CA ALA A 153 -28.58 1.93 -27.98
C ALA A 153 -27.06 1.64 -27.99
N LEU A 154 -26.63 0.44 -27.56
CA LEU A 154 -25.24 0.02 -27.60
C LEU A 154 -24.92 -0.55 -28.98
N GLU A 155 -24.03 0.12 -29.70
CA GLU A 155 -23.63 -0.25 -31.05
C GLU A 155 -22.11 -0.39 -31.17
N THR A 156 -21.68 -1.21 -32.12
CA THR A 156 -20.26 -1.31 -32.50
C THR A 156 -19.72 0.07 -32.86
N GLY A 157 -18.59 0.42 -32.27
CA GLY A 157 -17.94 1.71 -32.48
C GLY A 157 -18.24 2.75 -31.40
N ASN A 158 -19.28 2.56 -30.58
CA ASN A 158 -19.53 3.41 -29.43
C ASN A 158 -18.34 3.38 -28.46
N VAL A 159 -18.00 4.53 -27.89
CA VAL A 159 -17.04 4.63 -26.79
C VAL A 159 -17.83 4.60 -25.49
N VAL A 160 -17.46 3.69 -24.60
CA VAL A 160 -18.18 3.46 -23.36
C VAL A 160 -17.23 3.41 -22.17
N LYS A 161 -17.73 3.92 -21.05
CA LYS A 161 -17.18 3.68 -19.71
C LYS A 161 -18.13 2.75 -18.96
N VAL A 162 -17.62 1.62 -18.52
CA VAL A 162 -18.39 0.55 -17.90
C VAL A 162 -17.88 0.31 -16.50
N GLN A 163 -18.71 0.65 -15.52
CA GLN A 163 -18.51 0.19 -14.15
C GLN A 163 -19.02 -1.24 -14.06
N CYS A 164 -18.15 -2.17 -13.71
CA CYS A 164 -18.45 -3.58 -13.67
C CYS A 164 -18.15 -4.20 -12.30
N ALA A 165 -18.70 -5.38 -12.06
CA ALA A 165 -18.28 -6.28 -10.98
C ALA A 165 -18.01 -7.65 -11.60
N LEU A 166 -17.35 -8.51 -10.84
CA LEU A 166 -17.17 -9.90 -11.24
C LEU A 166 -18.31 -10.76 -10.69
N ASP A 167 -18.84 -11.66 -11.50
CA ASP A 167 -19.73 -12.73 -11.05
C ASP A 167 -18.96 -13.86 -10.33
N GLU A 168 -19.68 -14.88 -9.85
CA GLU A 168 -19.10 -16.03 -9.14
C GLU A 168 -18.06 -16.80 -9.97
N VAL A 169 -18.17 -16.72 -11.30
CA VAL A 169 -17.30 -17.42 -12.26
C VAL A 169 -16.16 -16.50 -12.77
N GLY A 170 -16.12 -15.24 -12.32
CA GLY A 170 -15.08 -14.27 -12.68
C GLY A 170 -15.35 -13.50 -13.98
N ARG A 171 -16.59 -13.52 -14.50
CA ARG A 171 -16.98 -12.73 -15.69
C ARG A 171 -17.35 -11.31 -15.29
N ALA A 172 -17.02 -10.34 -16.14
CA ALA A 172 -17.40 -8.96 -15.92
C ALA A 172 -18.89 -8.75 -16.20
N VAL A 173 -19.62 -8.24 -15.21
CA VAL A 173 -21.04 -7.87 -15.29
C VAL A 173 -21.17 -6.36 -15.10
N ALA A 174 -21.80 -5.68 -16.05
CA ALA A 174 -21.98 -4.24 -16.01
C ALA A 174 -22.99 -3.82 -14.94
N LYS A 175 -22.61 -2.88 -14.08
CA LYS A 175 -23.53 -2.14 -13.19
C LYS A 175 -24.04 -0.88 -13.87
N LYS A 176 -23.13 -0.13 -14.48
CA LYS A 176 -23.44 1.10 -15.21
C LYS A 176 -22.60 1.19 -16.49
N ILE A 177 -23.26 1.49 -17.60
CA ILE A 177 -22.63 1.78 -18.89
C ILE A 177 -22.92 3.24 -19.22
N THR A 178 -21.87 4.02 -19.43
CA THR A 178 -21.97 5.41 -19.85
C THR A 178 -21.43 5.53 -21.27
N LEU A 179 -22.25 5.93 -22.23
CA LEU A 179 -21.79 6.29 -23.56
C LEU A 179 -21.09 7.65 -23.48
N ILE A 180 -19.86 7.70 -23.98
CA ILE A 180 -19.04 8.91 -24.00
C ILE A 180 -19.30 9.64 -25.33
N GLU A 181 -19.47 10.96 -25.27
CA GLU A 181 -19.61 11.79 -26.46
C GLU A 181 -18.28 11.91 -27.20
N GLY A 182 -18.32 11.74 -28.52
CA GLY A 182 -17.13 11.66 -29.35
C GLY A 182 -16.71 10.22 -29.63
N LYS A 183 -16.02 10.02 -30.76
CA LYS A 183 -15.54 8.70 -31.17
C LYS A 183 -14.15 8.39 -30.66
N GLU A 184 -13.48 9.26 -29.90
CA GLU A 184 -12.12 9.00 -29.43
C GLU A 184 -12.14 8.31 -28.06
N ALA A 185 -11.55 7.12 -27.99
CA ALA A 185 -11.31 6.44 -26.73
C ALA A 185 -10.02 6.96 -26.10
N ARG A 186 -9.97 7.03 -24.76
CA ARG A 186 -8.72 7.35 -24.06
C ARG A 186 -7.63 6.33 -24.42
N ASP A 187 -6.39 6.80 -24.58
CA ASP A 187 -5.24 5.90 -24.65
C ASP A 187 -4.95 5.34 -23.25
N ILE A 188 -5.47 4.12 -23.01
CA ILE A 188 -5.38 3.40 -21.75
C ILE A 188 -4.37 2.26 -21.87
N ALA A 189 -3.40 2.22 -20.95
CA ALA A 189 -2.60 1.04 -20.67
C ALA A 189 -3.11 0.34 -19.42
N LEU A 190 -3.27 -0.98 -19.50
CA LEU A 190 -3.54 -1.82 -18.32
C LEU A 190 -2.21 -2.26 -17.72
N VAL A 191 -1.92 -1.83 -16.50
CA VAL A 191 -0.62 -2.03 -15.85
C VAL A 191 -0.78 -2.87 -14.60
N ASN A 192 -0.04 -3.97 -14.51
CA ASN A 192 -0.07 -4.82 -13.32
C ASN A 192 0.47 -4.07 -12.10
N LEU A 193 -0.38 -3.88 -11.09
CA LEU A 193 -0.02 -3.17 -9.85
C LEU A 193 1.27 -3.73 -9.22
N ARG A 194 1.42 -5.06 -9.19
CA ARG A 194 2.59 -5.72 -8.58
C ARG A 194 3.89 -5.48 -9.33
N ALA A 195 3.83 -4.97 -10.57
CA ALA A 195 5.00 -4.67 -11.39
C ALA A 195 5.52 -3.24 -11.19
N VAL A 196 4.67 -2.30 -10.79
CA VAL A 196 5.00 -0.86 -10.71
C VAL A 196 4.88 -0.27 -9.32
N ALA A 197 4.07 -0.87 -8.43
CA ALA A 197 3.85 -0.35 -7.10
C ALA A 197 4.90 -0.85 -6.09
N ALA A 198 5.28 0.03 -5.16
CA ALA A 198 6.14 -0.27 -4.03
C ALA A 198 5.54 -1.31 -3.07
N SER A 199 4.22 -1.54 -3.13
CA SER A 199 3.56 -2.59 -2.37
C SER A 199 2.35 -3.17 -3.10
N GLY A 200 2.19 -4.50 -2.98
CA GLY A 200 0.94 -5.20 -3.31
C GLY A 200 0.07 -5.53 -2.09
N ASP A 201 0.52 -5.23 -0.87
CA ASP A 201 -0.23 -5.43 0.39
C ASP A 201 -1.20 -4.26 0.63
N VAL A 202 -2.09 -4.04 -0.34
CA VAL A 202 -3.02 -2.91 -0.39
C VAL A 202 -4.47 -3.38 -0.51
N ALA A 203 -5.37 -2.52 -0.07
CA ALA A 203 -6.81 -2.59 -0.26
C ALA A 203 -7.25 -1.33 -1.02
N TYR A 204 -8.30 -1.45 -1.82
CA TYR A 204 -8.86 -0.35 -2.59
C TYR A 204 -10.30 -0.11 -2.13
N TYR A 205 -10.57 1.11 -1.65
CA TYR A 205 -11.89 1.48 -1.12
C TYR A 205 -12.09 2.98 -1.26
N GLY A 206 -13.30 3.40 -1.67
CA GLY A 206 -13.64 4.82 -1.80
C GLY A 206 -12.70 5.58 -2.74
N ASP A 207 -12.35 4.97 -3.88
CA ASP A 207 -11.42 5.50 -4.89
C ASP A 207 -9.96 5.69 -4.45
N HIS A 208 -9.62 5.15 -3.28
CA HIS A 208 -8.33 5.32 -2.63
C HIS A 208 -7.69 3.97 -2.29
N PHE A 209 -6.36 3.94 -2.35
CA PHE A 209 -5.59 2.82 -1.80
C PHE A 209 -5.31 3.03 -0.31
N HIS A 210 -5.37 1.92 0.42
CA HIS A 210 -4.98 1.83 1.83
C HIS A 210 -4.16 0.54 2.04
N PRO A 211 -3.31 0.45 3.07
CA PRO A 211 -2.74 -0.82 3.50
C PRO A 211 -3.82 -1.85 3.86
N ASN A 212 -3.63 -3.11 3.45
CA ASN A 212 -4.57 -4.19 3.79
C ASN A 212 -4.32 -4.83 5.17
N LYS A 213 -3.55 -4.15 6.04
CA LYS A 213 -3.23 -4.62 7.39
C LYS A 213 -3.88 -3.71 8.42
N ALA A 214 -4.07 -4.25 9.62
CA ALA A 214 -4.49 -3.45 10.76
C ALA A 214 -3.54 -2.25 10.96
N PRO A 215 -4.07 -1.04 11.23
CA PRO A 215 -3.30 0.19 11.24
C PRO A 215 -2.42 0.37 12.48
N GLY A 216 -2.54 -0.50 13.50
CA GLY A 216 -1.91 -0.31 14.81
C GLY A 216 -0.39 -0.10 14.74
N THR A 217 0.31 -0.86 13.89
CA THR A 217 1.76 -0.68 13.72
C THR A 217 2.13 0.60 12.99
N SER A 218 1.30 1.07 12.05
CA SER A 218 1.48 2.37 11.40
C SER A 218 1.27 3.51 12.40
N PHE A 219 0.24 3.44 13.25
CA PHE A 219 -0.02 4.46 14.26
C PHE A 219 1.08 4.55 15.32
N ILE A 220 1.59 3.40 15.77
CA ILE A 220 2.74 3.33 16.68
C ILE A 220 3.99 4.01 16.07
N ALA A 221 4.14 3.98 14.74
CA ALA A 221 5.27 4.56 14.04
C ALA A 221 5.17 6.07 13.80
N LEU A 222 4.00 6.69 13.98
CA LEU A 222 3.78 8.11 13.70
C LEU A 222 4.72 9.04 14.49
N PRO A 223 4.90 8.91 15.82
CA PRO A 223 5.76 9.84 16.56
C PRO A 223 7.21 9.78 16.10
N ALA A 224 7.70 8.57 15.79
CA ALA A 224 9.05 8.37 15.28
C ALA A 224 9.23 9.06 13.92
N TYR A 225 8.37 8.74 12.95
CA TYR A 225 8.50 9.32 11.61
C TYR A 225 8.23 10.82 11.57
N TRP A 226 7.26 11.31 12.36
CA TRP A 226 7.01 12.74 12.48
C TRP A 226 8.26 13.49 12.92
N LEU A 227 8.97 13.01 13.94
CA LEU A 227 10.21 13.62 14.40
C LEU A 227 11.30 13.57 13.33
N ILE A 228 11.49 12.40 12.70
CA ILE A 228 12.48 12.21 11.63
C ILE A 228 12.21 13.19 10.48
N TYR A 229 10.99 13.20 9.95
CA TYR A 229 10.60 14.05 8.83
C TYR A 229 10.80 15.54 9.10
N HIS A 230 10.43 16.03 10.29
CA HIS A 230 10.58 17.45 10.61
C HIS A 230 12.04 17.85 10.82
N LEU A 231 12.86 16.97 11.42
CA LEU A 231 14.31 17.19 11.52
C LEU A 231 14.96 17.22 10.13
N GLU A 232 14.59 16.29 9.26
CA GLU A 232 15.06 16.27 7.86
C GLU A 232 14.69 17.54 7.11
N LYS A 233 13.46 18.04 7.25
CA LYS A 233 13.02 19.31 6.66
C LYS A 233 13.85 20.49 7.15
N ILE A 234 14.16 20.55 8.45
CA ILE A 234 15.02 21.60 9.03
C ILE A 234 16.44 21.52 8.47
N LEU A 235 16.95 20.30 8.26
CA LEU A 235 18.28 20.05 7.70
C LEU A 235 18.35 20.16 6.17
N GLY A 236 17.21 20.41 5.49
CA GLY A 236 17.13 20.51 4.04
C GLY A 236 17.21 19.18 3.29
N ALA A 237 16.99 18.05 3.96
CA ALA A 237 16.96 16.73 3.33
C ALA A 237 15.67 16.53 2.51
N ASN A 238 15.78 15.78 1.41
CA ASN A 238 14.65 15.45 0.55
C ASN A 238 14.11 14.04 0.90
N PRO A 239 12.90 13.92 1.47
CA PRO A 239 12.31 12.61 1.83
C PRO A 239 12.02 11.71 0.62
N ASP A 240 12.06 12.26 -0.59
CA ASP A 240 11.92 11.52 -1.85
C ASP A 240 13.25 11.22 -2.54
N GLU A 241 14.37 11.43 -1.85
CA GLU A 241 15.64 10.88 -2.28
C GLU A 241 15.76 9.43 -1.79
N TRP A 242 16.23 8.50 -2.63
CA TRP A 242 16.19 7.06 -2.34
C TRP A 242 16.93 6.68 -1.06
N TRP A 243 18.10 7.27 -0.78
CA TRP A 243 18.83 6.99 0.45
C TRP A 243 18.07 7.50 1.69
N THR A 244 17.57 8.73 1.62
CA THR A 244 16.77 9.37 2.66
C THR A 244 15.50 8.58 2.93
N LEU A 245 14.79 8.14 1.90
CA LEU A 245 13.62 7.28 2.00
C LEU A 245 13.93 5.95 2.68
N THR A 246 15.06 5.32 2.32
CA THR A 246 15.50 4.05 2.90
C THR A 246 15.88 4.23 4.37
N LEU A 247 16.64 5.29 4.68
CA LEU A 247 17.02 5.64 6.03
C LEU A 247 15.77 5.93 6.89
N ASN A 248 14.80 6.64 6.33
CA ASN A 248 13.53 6.92 7.00
C ASN A 248 12.73 5.66 7.32
N ALA A 249 12.61 4.73 6.38
CA ALA A 249 11.93 3.46 6.61
C ALA A 249 12.64 2.66 7.73
N TRP A 250 13.98 2.66 7.74
CA TRP A 250 14.78 2.02 8.76
C TRP A 250 14.62 2.69 10.13
N LEU A 251 14.92 3.99 10.25
CA LEU A 251 14.82 4.75 11.50
C LEU A 251 13.41 4.67 12.08
N THR A 252 12.38 4.79 11.24
CA THR A 252 10.98 4.65 11.66
C THR A 252 10.73 3.27 12.26
N SER A 253 11.24 2.20 11.64
CA SER A 253 11.10 0.84 12.17
C SER A 253 11.84 0.65 13.49
N VAL A 254 13.06 1.20 13.61
CA VAL A 254 13.89 1.12 14.82
C VAL A 254 13.24 1.85 15.99
N PHE A 255 12.82 3.10 15.78
CA PHE A 255 12.25 3.95 16.83
C PHE A 255 10.75 3.72 17.10
N SER A 256 10.14 2.75 16.43
CA SER A 256 8.77 2.31 16.69
C SER A 256 8.73 0.87 17.21
N ALA A 257 8.55 -0.11 16.34
CA ALA A 257 8.46 -1.52 16.68
C ALA A 257 9.74 -2.03 17.36
N GLY A 258 10.92 -1.63 16.89
CA GLY A 258 12.20 -2.05 17.50
C GLY A 258 12.34 -1.58 18.94
N LEU A 259 12.12 -0.29 19.19
CA LEU A 259 12.17 0.33 20.52
C LEU A 259 11.15 -0.30 21.47
N LEU A 260 9.89 -0.43 21.05
CA LEU A 260 8.85 -1.03 21.88
C LEU A 260 9.13 -2.51 22.17
N SER A 261 9.67 -3.25 21.22
CA SER A 261 10.06 -4.66 21.44
C SER A 261 11.19 -4.78 22.45
N ALA A 262 12.21 -3.92 22.36
CA ALA A 262 13.31 -3.88 23.32
C ALA A 262 12.82 -3.49 24.74
N LEU A 263 11.90 -2.53 24.85
CA LEU A 263 11.26 -2.17 26.12
C LEU A 263 10.40 -3.32 26.66
N GLY A 264 9.67 -4.03 25.79
CA GLY A 264 8.87 -5.20 26.15
C GLY A 264 9.70 -6.30 26.81
N ILE A 265 10.90 -6.58 26.28
CA ILE A 265 11.84 -7.54 26.89
C ILE A 265 12.23 -7.12 28.31
N VAL A 266 12.46 -5.83 28.55
CA VAL A 266 12.74 -5.32 29.90
C VAL A 266 11.55 -5.48 30.82
N VAL A 267 10.32 -5.25 30.34
CA VAL A 267 9.09 -5.44 31.11
C VAL A 267 8.94 -6.91 31.51
N VAL A 268 9.10 -7.85 30.56
CA VAL A 268 9.05 -9.29 30.83
C VAL A 268 10.12 -9.69 31.85
N TYR A 269 11.35 -9.18 31.70
CA TYR A 269 12.41 -9.40 32.69
C TYR A 269 12.03 -8.89 34.09
N ARG A 270 11.42 -7.70 34.20
CA ARG A 270 10.98 -7.15 35.48
C ARG A 270 9.85 -7.96 36.11
N LEU A 271 8.94 -8.50 35.31
CA LEU A 271 7.89 -9.41 35.78
C LEU A 271 8.50 -10.73 36.29
N ALA A 272 9.44 -11.32 35.53
CA ALA A 272 10.16 -12.51 35.96
C ALA A 272 10.93 -12.27 37.26
N LEU A 273 11.54 -11.10 37.43
CA LEU A 273 12.22 -10.69 38.65
C LEU A 273 11.27 -10.56 39.85
N ALA A 274 10.05 -10.06 39.62
CA ALA A 274 9.02 -9.99 40.65
C ALA A 274 8.59 -11.40 41.11
N PHE A 275 8.38 -12.31 40.16
CA PHE A 275 8.03 -13.71 40.47
C PHE A 275 9.17 -14.50 41.11
N SER A 276 10.44 -14.18 40.81
CA SER A 276 11.60 -14.85 41.42
C SER A 276 11.99 -14.28 42.80
N GLY A 277 11.23 -13.33 43.37
CA GLY A 277 11.56 -12.71 44.65
C GLY A 277 12.82 -11.84 44.59
N GLY A 278 13.13 -11.23 43.43
CA GLY A 278 14.28 -10.35 43.25
C GLY A 278 15.59 -11.08 42.90
N ARG A 279 15.53 -12.38 42.63
CA ARG A 279 16.69 -13.20 42.24
C ARG A 279 16.98 -13.04 40.75
N ALA A 280 17.85 -12.08 40.44
CA ALA A 280 18.12 -11.59 39.08
C ALA A 280 18.71 -12.62 38.10
N ARG A 281 19.38 -13.66 38.59
CA ARG A 281 19.93 -14.75 37.74
C ARG A 281 18.87 -15.78 37.39
N GLU A 282 18.05 -16.13 38.36
CA GLU A 282 16.95 -17.07 38.17
C GLU A 282 15.86 -16.47 37.27
N SER A 283 15.64 -15.16 37.33
CA SER A 283 14.70 -14.48 36.42
C SER A 283 15.11 -14.49 34.95
N LEU A 284 16.36 -14.84 34.62
CA LEU A 284 16.83 -15.04 33.24
C LEU A 284 16.66 -16.49 32.78
N MET A 285 16.53 -17.43 33.72
CA MET A 285 16.33 -18.85 33.47
C MET A 285 14.85 -19.15 33.69
N THR A 286 14.01 -18.84 32.70
CA THR A 286 12.62 -19.30 32.74
C THR A 286 12.61 -20.83 32.76
N ALA A 287 11.99 -21.38 33.82
CA ALA A 287 11.82 -22.79 34.19
C ALA A 287 12.98 -23.42 35.00
N GLN A 288 12.78 -23.46 36.33
CA GLN A 288 13.00 -24.68 37.10
C GLN A 288 11.67 -25.10 37.68
#